data_AF-A0A7C7VQX1-F1
#
_entry.id   AF-A0A7C7VQX1-F1
#
_cell.length_a   1.000
_cell.length_b   1.000
_cell.length_c   1.000
_cell.angle_alpha   90.00
_cell.angle_beta   90.00
_cell.angle_gamma   90.00
#
_symmetry.space_group_name_H-M   'P 1'
#
loop_
_entity.id
_entity.type
_entity.pdbx_description
1 polymer ?
#
loop_
_entity_poly.entity_id
_entity_poly.type
_entity_poly.pdbx_seq_one_letter_code
_entity_poly.pdbx_strand_id
1 'polypeptide(L)'
;GNSPEEIAEKLFSQKVVGGLQGPTVSQVITQDDENWYAVHLIVEKSKLHEAVREIRAIGGSGVVVSDVNYIFEEEPEELSAMFKALK
;
A
#
# COMPACT_ATOMS: atom_id res chain seq x y z
N GLY A 1 5.54 -14.61 4.95
CA GLY A 1 4.44 -14.87 5.89
C GLY A 1 3.71 -16.09 5.40
N ASN A 2 2.93 -16.76 6.25
CA ASN A 2 2.22 -17.99 5.88
C ASN A 2 0.78 -17.72 5.42
N SER A 3 0.29 -16.48 5.58
CA SER A 3 -1.02 -16.06 5.09
C SER A 3 -1.03 -14.56 4.74
N PRO A 4 -2.03 -14.10 3.96
CA PRO A 4 -2.25 -12.67 3.71
C PRO A 4 -2.37 -11.84 5.00
N GLU A 5 -3.05 -12.37 6.01
CA GLU A 5 -3.30 -11.70 7.29
C GLU A 5 -2.01 -11.53 8.09
N GLU A 6 -1.16 -12.55 8.17
CA GLU A 6 0.14 -12.46 8.85
C GLU A 6 1.05 -11.42 8.19
N ILE A 7 0.97 -11.29 6.86
CA ILE A 7 1.73 -10.29 6.10
C ILE A 7 1.18 -8.89 6.37
N ALA A 8 -0.15 -8.73 6.36
CA ALA A 8 -0.81 -7.47 6.65
C ALA A 8 -0.48 -6.99 8.08
N GLU A 9 -0.53 -7.88 9.09
CA GLU A 9 -0.15 -7.56 10.47
C GLU A 9 1.30 -7.07 10.58
N LYS A 10 2.23 -7.73 9.88
CA LYS A 10 3.63 -7.29 9.83
C LYS A 10 3.77 -5.92 9.19
N LEU A 11 3.04 -5.64 8.12
CA LEU A 11 3.04 -4.32 7.47
C LEU A 11 2.45 -3.23 8.38
N PHE A 12 1.35 -3.52 9.08
CA PHE A 12 0.73 -2.60 10.03
C PHE A 12 1.58 -2.31 11.26
N SER A 13 2.54 -3.19 11.60
CA SER A 13 3.51 -2.94 12.68
C SER A 13 4.60 -1.93 12.32
N GLN A 14 4.72 -1.56 11.05
CA GLN A 14 5.71 -0.62 10.54
C GLN A 14 5.13 0.80 10.46
N LYS A 15 5.99 1.82 10.31
CA LYS A 15 5.56 3.22 10.44
C LYS A 15 4.97 3.80 9.18
N VAL A 16 5.50 3.43 8.00
CA VAL A 16 5.19 4.13 6.74
C VAL A 16 4.60 3.23 5.66
N VAL A 17 4.46 1.93 5.91
CA VAL A 17 3.94 0.94 4.94
C VAL A 17 2.53 0.41 5.27
N GLY A 18 1.75 1.18 6.02
CA GLY A 18 0.34 0.87 6.29
C GLY A 18 -0.57 0.99 5.05
N GLY A 19 -0.13 1.71 4.00
CA GLY A 19 -0.96 2.01 2.82
C GLY A 19 -1.99 3.12 3.08
N LEU A 20 -2.88 3.37 2.12
CA LEU A 20 -4.00 4.32 2.29
C LEU A 20 -5.09 3.73 3.20
N GLN A 21 -5.58 2.53 2.86
CA GLN A 21 -6.54 1.78 3.66
C GLN A 21 -5.96 0.46 4.18
N GLY A 22 -4.91 -0.03 3.52
CA GLY A 22 -4.24 -1.28 3.82
C GLY A 22 -3.47 -1.79 2.60
N PRO A 23 -2.60 -2.80 2.77
CA PRO A 23 -1.97 -3.47 1.65
C PRO A 23 -2.95 -4.42 0.94
N THR A 24 -2.89 -4.46 -0.39
CA THR A 24 -3.40 -5.62 -1.14
C THR A 24 -2.35 -6.72 -1.04
N VAL A 25 -2.74 -7.91 -0.60
CA VAL A 25 -1.87 -9.09 -0.50
C VAL A 25 -2.43 -10.21 -1.36
N SER A 26 -1.63 -10.76 -2.26
CA SER A 26 -2.05 -11.80 -3.20
C SER A 26 -1.02 -12.92 -3.28
N GLN A 27 -1.45 -14.18 -3.22
CA GLN A 27 -0.55 -15.32 -3.33
C GLN A 27 0.05 -15.39 -4.74
N VAL A 28 1.35 -15.66 -4.80
CA VAL A 28 2.09 -15.90 -6.04
C VAL A 28 2.21 -17.41 -6.21
N ILE A 29 1.75 -17.93 -7.35
CA ILE A 29 1.88 -19.34 -7.69
C ILE A 29 3.29 -19.59 -8.21
N THR A 30 4.04 -20.44 -7.52
CA THR A 30 5.44 -20.79 -7.86
C THR A 30 5.55 -22.25 -8.31
N GLN A 31 6.65 -22.60 -8.99
CA GLN A 31 6.88 -23.98 -9.43
C GLN A 31 7.26 -24.91 -8.28
N ASP A 32 7.90 -24.37 -7.23
CA ASP A 32 8.48 -25.12 -6.12
C ASP A 32 7.56 -25.18 -4.88
N ASP A 33 6.28 -24.83 -5.03
CA ASP A 33 5.28 -24.74 -3.94
C ASP A 33 5.71 -23.81 -2.78
N GLU A 34 6.56 -22.83 -3.08
CA GLU A 34 6.97 -21.81 -2.14
C GLU A 34 5.85 -20.80 -1.89
N ASN A 35 5.62 -20.47 -0.61
CA ASN A 35 4.62 -19.50 -0.18
C ASN A 35 5.09 -18.06 -0.39
N TRP A 36 4.96 -17.58 -1.62
CA TRP A 36 5.21 -16.19 -2.00
C TRP A 36 3.92 -15.37 -2.04
N TYR A 37 4.06 -14.09 -1.72
CA TYR A 37 2.96 -13.13 -1.77
C TYR A 37 3.43 -11.83 -2.39
N ALA A 38 2.65 -11.30 -3.32
CA ALA A 38 2.78 -9.95 -3.82
C ALA A 38 2.03 -9.00 -2.88
N VAL A 39 2.69 -7.89 -2.55
CA VAL A 39 2.12 -6.82 -1.74
C VAL A 39 2.06 -5.56 -2.59
N HIS A 40 0.90 -4.92 -2.62
CA HIS A 40 0.70 -3.64 -3.28
C HIS A 40 0.11 -2.63 -2.30
N LEU A 41 0.77 -1.49 -2.13
CA LEU A 41 0.36 -0.41 -1.24
C LEU A 41 0.90 0.92 -1.75
N ILE A 42 0.25 2.01 -1.38
CA ILE A 42 0.66 3.37 -1.71
C ILE A 42 1.44 3.96 -0.53
N VAL A 43 2.56 4.61 -0.81
CA VAL A 43 3.37 5.33 0.19
C VAL A 43 3.60 6.78 -0.25
N GLU A 44 3.80 7.66 0.71
CA GLU A 44 4.28 9.01 0.43
C GLU A 44 5.67 8.96 -0.22
N LYS A 45 5.86 9.72 -1.31
CA LYS A 45 7.13 9.78 -2.04
C LYS A 45 8.32 10.20 -1.16
N SER A 46 8.10 11.09 -0.21
CA SER A 46 9.10 11.54 0.78
C SER A 46 9.58 10.41 1.71
N LYS A 47 8.74 9.39 1.94
CA LYS A 47 9.00 8.26 2.83
C LYS A 47 9.49 7.01 2.08
N LEU A 48 9.69 7.08 0.76
CA LEU A 48 10.02 5.92 -0.08
C LEU A 48 11.23 5.12 0.42
N HIS A 49 12.30 5.81 0.85
CA HIS A 49 13.50 5.15 1.38
C HIS A 49 13.26 4.46 2.72
N GLU A 50 12.38 4.98 3.56
CA GLU A 50 11.97 4.34 4.81
C GLU A 50 11.07 3.14 4.52
N ALA A 51 10.10 3.29 3.62
CA ALA A 51 9.20 2.22 3.20
C ALA A 51 9.95 1.00 2.67
N VAL A 52 10.93 1.20 1.77
CA VAL A 52 11.77 0.11 1.25
C VAL A 52 12.56 -0.58 2.37
N ARG A 53 13.03 0.16 3.38
CA ARG A 53 13.74 -0.41 4.53
C ARG A 53 12.80 -1.24 5.41
N GLU A 54 11.61 -0.74 5.70
CA GLU A 54 10.59 -1.44 6.49
C GLU A 54 10.13 -2.74 5.79
N ILE A 55 9.85 -2.68 4.49
CA ILE A 55 9.48 -3.87 3.69
C ILE A 55 10.58 -4.94 3.76
N ARG A 56 11.84 -4.54 3.63
CA ARG A 56 12.98 -5.47 3.75
C ARG A 56 13.11 -6.05 5.16
N ALA A 57 12.86 -5.25 6.19
CA ALA A 57 12.95 -5.69 7.58
C ALA A 57 11.92 -6.79 7.91
N ILE A 58 10.77 -6.80 7.25
CA ILE A 58 9.73 -7.83 7.41
C ILE A 58 9.86 -9.01 6.43
N GLY A 59 10.97 -9.09 5.68
CA GLY A 59 11.26 -10.20 4.76
C GLY A 59 10.78 -10.01 3.33
N GLY A 60 10.33 -8.80 2.97
CA GLY A 60 10.00 -8.47 1.58
C GLY A 60 11.24 -8.45 0.68
N SER A 61 11.13 -9.08 -0.48
CA SER A 61 12.17 -9.14 -1.51
C SER A 61 11.61 -8.62 -2.83
N GLY A 62 12.42 -7.86 -3.58
CA GLY A 62 12.01 -7.24 -4.84
C GLY A 62 10.94 -6.15 -4.67
N VAL A 63 11.36 -4.88 -4.64
CA VAL A 63 10.43 -3.74 -4.56
C VAL A 63 10.39 -3.03 -5.90
N VAL A 64 9.20 -3.02 -6.52
CA VAL A 64 8.91 -2.23 -7.71
C VAL A 64 8.17 -0.97 -7.28
N VAL A 65 8.54 0.18 -7.84
CA VAL A 65 7.95 1.47 -7.52
C VAL A 65 7.47 2.12 -8.81
N SER A 66 6.21 2.55 -8.82
CA SER A 66 5.62 3.33 -9.90
C SER A 66 5.02 4.62 -9.36
N ASP A 67 5.27 5.75 -10.04
CA ASP A 67 4.57 7.01 -9.74
C ASP A 67 3.09 6.90 -10.15
N VAL A 68 2.21 7.54 -9.39
CA VAL A 68 0.78 7.67 -9.71
C VAL A 68 0.47 9.12 -10.09
N ASN A 69 -0.31 9.32 -11.14
CA ASN A 69 -0.68 10.66 -11.60
C ASN A 69 -1.87 11.25 -10.82
N TYR A 70 -2.80 10.39 -10.39
CA TYR A 70 -4.01 10.79 -9.69
C TYR A 70 -4.39 9.72 -8.65
N ILE A 71 -4.90 10.18 -7.51
CA ILE A 71 -5.61 9.37 -6.53
C ILE A 71 -6.95 10.08 -6.35
N PHE A 72 -8.04 9.40 -6.68
CA PHE A 72 -9.40 9.89 -6.44
C PHE A 72 -9.88 9.27 -5.14
N GLU A 73 -10.20 10.11 -4.16
CA GLU A 73 -10.77 9.70 -2.88
C GLU A 73 -12.24 10.13 -2.79
N GLU A 74 -12.76 10.26 -1.58
CA GLU A 74 -14.12 10.76 -1.34
C GLU A 74 -14.34 12.15 -1.93
N GLU A 75 -15.61 12.48 -2.20
CA GLU A 75 -15.97 13.76 -2.81
C GLU A 75 -15.53 14.93 -1.91
N PRO A 76 -14.75 15.89 -2.45
CA PRO A 76 -14.27 17.01 -1.65
C PRO A 76 -15.43 17.92 -1.21
N GLU A 77 -15.37 18.41 0.04
CA GLU A 77 -16.38 19.33 0.57
C GLU A 77 -16.49 20.62 -0.28
N GLU A 78 -15.39 21.02 -0.93
CA GLU A 78 -15.30 22.16 -1.82
C GLU A 78 -16.27 22.05 -3.01
N LEU A 79 -16.51 20.84 -3.51
CA LEU A 79 -17.45 20.62 -4.62
C LEU A 79 -18.89 20.89 -4.16
N SER A 80 -19.25 20.41 -2.97
CA SER A 80 -20.55 20.71 -2.33
C SER A 80 -20.71 22.21 -2.04
N ALA A 81 -19.64 22.86 -1.56
CA ALA A 81 -19.62 24.30 -1.29
C ALA A 81 -19.82 25.12 -2.59
N MET A 82 -19.17 24.74 -3.69
CA MET A 82 -19.35 25.36 -5.00
C MET A 82 -20.81 25.28 -5.46
N PHE A 83 -21.44 24.11 -5.38
CA PHE A 83 -22.84 23.96 -5.79
C PHE A 83 -23.82 24.77 -4.93
N LYS A 84 -23.54 24.93 -3.63
CA LYS A 84 -24.34 25.79 -2.74
C LYS A 84 -24.23 27.27 -3.12
N ALA A 85 -23.05 27.73 -3.51
CA ALA A 85 -22.82 29.13 -3.90
C ALA A 85 -23.45 29.51 -5.26
N LEU A 86 -23.81 28.52 -6.08
CA LEU A 86 -24.48 28.72 -7.37
C LEU A 86 -26.02 28.79 -7.27
N LYS A 87 -26.60 28.57 -6.08
CA LYS A 87 -28.04 28.69 -5.80
C LYS A 87 -28.38 30.06 -5.23
#